data_AF-A0A7W4EDJ0-F1
#
_entry.id   AF-A0A7W4EDJ0-F1
#
_cell.length_a   1.000
_cell.length_b   1.000
_cell.length_c   1.000
_cell.angle_alpha   90.00
_cell.angle_beta   90.00
_cell.angle_gamma   90.00
#
_symmetry.space_group_name_H-M   'P 1'
#
loop_
_entity.id
_entity.type
_entity.pdbx_description
1 polymer ?
#
loop_
_entity_poly.entity_id
_entity_poly.type
_entity_poly.pdbx_seq_one_letter_code
_entity_poly.pdbx_strand_id
1 'polypeptide(L)'
;MRMEKPQQPAQLPEAFDSHTAQVEKLNDLHKLLRFLLENDLGLSTHDPAQAYMSQHIQETSASQQPLRFIATIQPHDTQPARTVITYPDVAFVFDTPAVEQAAQAQGNSYQPLHEYRKHDLAELVQDETCGVALSTDHHFAWYMYDALTSPLADVYQRIIADQTNNNWLHGVYHHGPEPLISVGQASRHLDITPYAVEKALRNPQVIQKIGEIIVAPRGNSMRPFITPKQLLSLQEHLRPHSADTHTLLPPQKEEMTCPQLARALGVHDMAVRRAIAALNQEKSEGEDNLTGITRKEQGRRPTVYYSPEQQVRILTKLREKGYSVLAKLRDKLGEDLTQKD
;
A
#
# COMPACT_ATOMS: atom_id res chain seq x y z
N MET A 1 -59.57 31.96 -14.40
CA MET A 1 -58.75 32.79 -13.50
C MET A 1 -58.72 32.15 -12.13
N ARG A 2 -57.61 31.49 -11.77
CA ARG A 2 -57.33 31.09 -10.38
C ARG A 2 -55.87 31.38 -10.10
N MET A 3 -55.65 32.04 -8.97
CA MET A 3 -54.42 32.73 -8.59
C MET A 3 -53.25 31.77 -8.38
N GLU A 4 -52.05 32.20 -8.81
CA GLU A 4 -50.78 31.66 -8.37
C GLU A 4 -50.60 31.91 -6.86
N LYS A 5 -50.11 30.89 -6.15
CA LYS A 5 -49.56 31.01 -4.79
C LYS A 5 -48.03 30.82 -4.90
N PRO A 6 -47.20 31.59 -4.20
CA PRO A 6 -45.75 31.59 -4.41
C PRO A 6 -45.11 30.27 -3.96
N GLN A 7 -44.15 29.77 -4.74
CA GLN A 7 -43.26 28.67 -4.38
C GLN A 7 -42.50 29.00 -3.09
N GLN A 8 -42.63 28.14 -2.07
CA GLN A 8 -41.57 27.96 -1.08
C GLN A 8 -40.49 27.05 -1.69
N PRO A 9 -39.19 27.33 -1.47
CA PRO A 9 -38.12 26.53 -2.03
C PRO A 9 -38.15 25.13 -1.38
N ALA A 10 -38.29 24.09 -2.20
CA ALA A 10 -38.12 22.72 -1.78
C ALA A 10 -36.64 22.52 -1.37
N GLN A 11 -36.41 22.34 -0.06
CA GLN A 11 -35.16 21.75 0.42
C GLN A 11 -35.12 20.29 -0.06
N LEU A 12 -34.17 19.97 -0.95
CA LEU A 12 -33.84 18.61 -1.35
C LEU A 12 -33.07 17.89 -0.21
N PRO A 13 -33.26 16.57 -0.01
CA PRO A 13 -32.85 15.88 1.21
C PRO A 13 -31.44 15.27 1.13
N GLU A 14 -30.44 15.93 1.74
CA GLU A 14 -29.06 15.42 1.91
C GLU A 14 -28.97 14.06 2.64
N ALA A 15 -30.03 13.64 3.34
CA ALA A 15 -30.06 12.40 4.11
C ALA A 15 -30.03 11.12 3.24
N PHE A 16 -30.60 11.14 2.03
CA PHE A 16 -30.64 9.96 1.14
C PHE A 16 -29.27 9.60 0.54
N ASP A 17 -28.42 10.60 0.30
CA ASP A 17 -27.08 10.38 -0.28
C ASP A 17 -26.12 9.75 0.74
N SER A 18 -26.25 10.11 2.02
CA SER A 18 -25.37 9.61 3.09
C SER A 18 -25.55 8.11 3.38
N HIS A 19 -26.79 7.62 3.37
CA HIS A 19 -27.08 6.20 3.61
C HIS A 19 -26.60 5.33 2.45
N THR A 20 -26.81 5.79 1.20
CA THR A 20 -26.35 5.07 0.00
C THR A 20 -24.83 4.92 -0.01
N ALA A 21 -24.10 6.00 0.31
CA ALA A 21 -22.64 5.95 0.42
C ALA A 21 -22.14 5.00 1.52
N GLN A 22 -22.86 4.91 2.65
CA GLN A 22 -22.53 3.97 3.73
C GLN A 22 -22.75 2.52 3.32
N VAL A 23 -23.83 2.23 2.58
CA VAL A 23 -24.10 0.88 2.04
C VAL A 23 -23.02 0.48 1.04
N GLU A 24 -22.65 1.36 0.12
CA GLU A 24 -21.57 1.11 -0.85
C GLU A 24 -20.24 0.85 -0.15
N LYS A 25 -19.86 1.69 0.81
CA LYS A 25 -18.64 1.51 1.60
C LYS A 25 -18.64 0.17 2.33
N LEU A 26 -19.76 -0.17 2.99
CA LEU A 26 -19.88 -1.44 3.70
C LEU A 26 -19.78 -2.65 2.76
N ASN A 27 -20.33 -2.54 1.55
CA ASN A 27 -20.23 -3.59 0.52
C ASN A 27 -18.78 -3.75 0.02
N ASP A 28 -18.03 -2.66 -0.12
CA ASP A 28 -16.62 -2.73 -0.50
C ASP A 28 -15.74 -3.33 0.62
N LEU A 29 -16.02 -2.99 1.89
CA LEU A 29 -15.38 -3.62 3.05
C LEU A 29 -15.69 -5.12 3.11
N HIS A 30 -16.92 -5.51 2.79
CA HIS A 30 -17.32 -6.92 2.72
C HIS A 30 -16.54 -7.67 1.63
N LYS A 31 -16.46 -7.11 0.41
CA LYS A 31 -15.66 -7.68 -0.68
C LYS A 31 -14.19 -7.80 -0.31
N LEU A 32 -13.63 -6.79 0.35
CA LEU A 32 -12.24 -6.79 0.80
C LEU A 32 -11.99 -7.92 1.81
N LEU A 33 -12.87 -8.10 2.81
CA LEU A 33 -12.68 -9.18 3.78
C LEU A 33 -12.74 -10.54 3.09
N ARG A 34 -13.71 -10.77 2.18
CA ARG A 34 -13.77 -12.02 1.40
C ARG A 34 -12.49 -12.25 0.61
N PHE A 35 -11.98 -11.20 -0.04
CA PHE A 35 -10.73 -11.26 -0.79
C PHE A 35 -9.57 -11.72 0.10
N LEU A 36 -9.39 -11.10 1.28
CA LEU A 36 -8.32 -11.47 2.23
C LEU A 36 -8.45 -12.93 2.68
N LEU A 37 -9.66 -13.37 3.04
CA LEU A 37 -9.89 -14.75 3.48
C LEU A 37 -9.56 -15.76 2.38
N GLU A 38 -10.04 -15.56 1.16
CA GLU A 38 -9.88 -16.54 0.09
C GLU A 38 -8.48 -16.53 -0.54
N ASN A 39 -7.86 -15.36 -0.66
CA ASN A 39 -6.60 -15.21 -1.40
C ASN A 39 -5.37 -15.22 -0.50
N ASP A 40 -5.44 -14.55 0.66
CA ASP A 40 -4.29 -14.43 1.54
C ASP A 40 -4.28 -15.49 2.66
N LEU A 41 -5.45 -15.94 3.11
CA LEU A 41 -5.58 -17.00 4.13
C LEU A 41 -5.98 -18.37 3.57
N GLY A 42 -6.43 -18.45 2.30
CA GLY A 42 -6.88 -19.69 1.69
C GLY A 42 -8.17 -20.28 2.29
N LEU A 43 -8.96 -19.45 2.99
CA LEU A 43 -10.22 -19.83 3.63
C LEU A 43 -11.40 -19.55 2.69
N SER A 44 -12.15 -20.59 2.37
CA SER A 44 -13.34 -20.47 1.52
C SER A 44 -14.48 -19.77 2.26
N THR A 45 -15.00 -18.67 1.70
CA THR A 45 -16.20 -18.00 2.24
C THR A 45 -17.50 -18.67 1.82
N HIS A 46 -17.41 -19.66 0.93
CA HIS A 46 -18.50 -20.53 0.51
C HIS A 46 -18.62 -21.80 1.35
N ASP A 47 -17.64 -22.07 2.22
CA ASP A 47 -17.62 -23.19 3.14
C ASP A 47 -17.87 -22.69 4.59
N PRO A 48 -19.06 -22.89 5.17
CA PRO A 48 -19.34 -22.50 6.55
C PRO A 48 -18.42 -23.16 7.59
N ALA A 49 -17.75 -24.26 7.23
CA ALA A 49 -16.75 -24.90 8.10
C ALA A 49 -15.43 -24.12 8.17
N GLN A 50 -15.24 -23.10 7.32
CA GLN A 50 -14.04 -22.26 7.30
C GLN A 50 -14.39 -20.81 7.61
N ALA A 51 -15.33 -20.23 6.89
CA ALA A 51 -15.78 -18.87 7.14
C ALA A 51 -17.25 -18.69 6.74
N TYR A 52 -18.01 -18.02 7.59
CA TYR A 52 -19.39 -17.65 7.35
C TYR A 52 -19.56 -16.14 7.47
N MET A 53 -20.22 -15.53 6.49
CA MET A 53 -20.53 -14.11 6.52
C MET A 53 -22.03 -13.87 6.44
N SER A 54 -22.58 -13.20 7.45
CA SER A 54 -23.96 -12.70 7.43
C SER A 54 -23.95 -11.18 7.26
N GLN A 55 -24.69 -10.71 6.26
CA GLN A 55 -24.90 -9.29 6.05
C GLN A 55 -26.24 -8.89 6.66
N HIS A 56 -26.22 -8.08 7.72
CA HIS A 56 -27.43 -7.49 8.27
C HIS A 56 -27.70 -6.15 7.57
N ILE A 57 -28.31 -6.22 6.39
CA ILE A 57 -29.04 -5.09 5.81
C ILE A 57 -30.51 -5.34 6.11
N GLN A 58 -31.03 -4.77 7.20
CA GLN A 58 -32.47 -4.86 7.47
C GLN A 58 -33.15 -3.65 6.84
N GLU A 59 -33.74 -3.83 5.65
CA GLU A 59 -34.71 -2.91 5.07
C GLU A 59 -36.05 -3.07 5.80
N THR A 60 -36.13 -2.64 7.05
CA THR A 60 -37.44 -2.43 7.69
C THR A 60 -37.44 -1.08 8.37
N SER A 61 -38.34 -0.22 7.91
CA SER A 61 -38.55 1.18 8.33
C SER A 61 -38.85 1.38 9.82
N ALA A 62 -38.77 0.33 10.63
CA ALA A 62 -39.08 0.30 12.06
C ALA A 62 -37.93 -0.17 12.96
N SER A 63 -36.79 -0.65 12.41
CA SER A 63 -35.63 -1.04 13.24
C SER A 63 -34.41 -0.19 12.89
N GLN A 64 -34.00 0.68 13.82
CA GLN A 64 -32.80 1.51 13.74
C GLN A 64 -31.52 0.69 13.97
N GLN A 65 -31.39 -0.47 13.32
CA GLN A 65 -30.17 -1.24 13.43
C GLN A 65 -29.11 -0.65 12.48
N PRO A 66 -27.91 -0.33 12.99
CA PRO A 66 -26.83 0.20 12.16
C PRO A 66 -26.40 -0.82 11.10
N LEU A 67 -26.18 -0.34 9.87
CA LEU A 67 -25.67 -1.13 8.74
C LEU A 67 -24.37 -1.83 9.15
N ARG A 68 -24.37 -3.17 9.15
CA ARG A 68 -23.17 -3.96 9.46
C ARG A 68 -23.17 -5.32 8.78
N PHE A 69 -22.00 -5.90 8.61
CA PHE A 69 -21.86 -7.33 8.33
C PHE A 69 -21.03 -7.99 9.42
N ILE A 70 -21.24 -9.28 9.59
CA ILE A 70 -20.56 -10.12 10.56
C ILE A 70 -19.90 -11.26 9.79
N ALA A 71 -18.63 -11.50 10.05
CA ALA A 71 -17.91 -12.65 9.56
C ALA A 71 -17.43 -13.49 10.74
N THR A 72 -17.79 -14.77 10.75
CA THR A 72 -17.30 -15.75 11.71
C THR A 72 -16.33 -16.65 10.97
N ILE A 73 -15.08 -16.66 11.43
CA ILE A 73 -13.98 -17.39 10.84
C ILE A 73 -13.61 -18.50 11.82
N GLN A 74 -13.67 -19.73 11.34
CA GLN A 74 -13.31 -20.90 12.11
C GLN A 74 -11.81 -20.90 12.40
N PRO A 75 -11.37 -21.58 13.48
CA PRO A 75 -9.95 -21.67 13.79
C PRO A 75 -9.21 -22.35 12.63
N HIS A 76 -8.08 -21.77 12.23
CA HIS A 76 -7.24 -22.26 11.14
C HIS A 76 -5.77 -21.98 11.47
N ASP A 77 -4.88 -22.83 10.96
CA ASP A 77 -3.45 -22.78 11.28
C ASP A 77 -3.19 -22.66 12.80
N THR A 78 -2.37 -21.69 13.21
CA THR A 78 -2.06 -21.34 14.62
C THR A 78 -2.97 -20.25 15.19
N GLN A 79 -4.03 -19.85 14.48
CA GLN A 79 -4.92 -18.76 14.89
C GLN A 79 -6.26 -19.30 15.45
N PRO A 80 -6.75 -18.74 16.57
CA PRO A 80 -8.04 -19.11 17.14
C PRO A 80 -9.20 -18.58 16.28
N ALA A 81 -10.42 -19.01 16.61
CA ALA A 81 -11.62 -18.58 15.88
C ALA A 81 -11.80 -17.06 16.00
N ARG A 82 -12.00 -16.38 14.87
CA ARG A 82 -12.17 -14.92 14.80
C ARG A 82 -13.60 -14.54 14.49
N THR A 83 -14.11 -13.50 15.16
CA THR A 83 -15.37 -12.86 14.78
C THR A 83 -15.10 -11.41 14.40
N VAL A 84 -15.48 -11.04 13.17
CA VAL A 84 -15.33 -9.69 12.63
C VAL A 84 -16.70 -9.04 12.51
N ILE A 85 -16.90 -7.88 13.13
CA ILE A 85 -18.14 -7.10 13.05
C ILE A 85 -17.80 -5.75 12.44
N THR A 86 -18.27 -5.49 11.22
CA THR A 86 -17.87 -4.31 10.46
C THR A 86 -19.03 -3.34 10.27
N TYR A 87 -18.79 -2.09 10.64
CA TYR A 87 -19.60 -0.91 10.34
C TYR A 87 -18.92 -0.08 9.24
N PRO A 88 -19.60 0.92 8.64
CA PRO A 88 -19.00 1.77 7.62
C PRO A 88 -17.79 2.57 8.09
N ASP A 89 -17.63 2.82 9.39
CA ASP A 89 -16.56 3.63 9.97
C ASP A 89 -15.53 2.81 10.77
N VAL A 90 -15.92 1.68 11.36
CA VAL A 90 -15.06 0.85 12.22
C VAL A 90 -15.36 -0.64 12.02
N ALA A 91 -14.35 -1.50 12.11
CA ALA A 91 -14.54 -2.94 12.31
C ALA A 91 -13.97 -3.38 13.63
N PHE A 92 -14.65 -4.31 14.29
CA PHE A 92 -14.17 -4.96 15.50
C PHE A 92 -13.78 -6.40 15.15
N VAL A 93 -12.58 -6.79 15.54
CA VAL A 93 -12.07 -8.15 15.36
C VAL A 93 -11.87 -8.76 16.74
N PHE A 94 -12.50 -9.89 16.99
CA PHE A 94 -12.47 -10.59 18.28
C PHE A 94 -11.84 -11.96 18.18
N ASP A 95 -11.14 -12.33 19.24
CA ASP A 95 -10.82 -13.70 19.59
C ASP A 95 -12.05 -14.33 20.25
N THR A 96 -12.81 -15.13 19.48
CA THR A 96 -14.09 -15.67 19.98
C THR A 96 -13.89 -16.51 21.25
N PRO A 97 -12.91 -17.44 21.31
CA PRO A 97 -12.61 -18.16 22.54
C PRO A 97 -12.18 -17.27 23.72
N ALA A 98 -11.34 -16.25 23.50
CA ALA A 98 -10.89 -15.39 24.60
C ALA A 98 -12.05 -14.57 25.19
N VAL A 99 -12.96 -14.07 24.35
CA VAL A 99 -14.17 -13.37 24.80
C VAL A 99 -15.06 -14.30 25.64
N GLU A 100 -15.28 -15.54 25.19
CA GLU A 100 -16.06 -16.53 25.92
C GLU A 100 -15.47 -16.83 27.31
N GLN A 101 -14.15 -17.00 27.38
CA GLN A 101 -13.42 -17.24 28.63
C GLN A 101 -13.49 -16.03 29.57
N ALA A 102 -13.32 -14.82 29.05
CA ALA A 102 -13.42 -13.59 29.82
C ALA A 102 -14.83 -13.40 30.41
N ALA A 103 -15.88 -13.66 29.63
CA ALA A 103 -17.26 -13.59 30.09
C ALA A 103 -17.56 -14.60 31.22
N GLN A 104 -17.08 -15.84 31.08
CA GLN A 104 -17.21 -16.89 32.09
C GLN A 104 -16.46 -16.55 33.38
N ALA A 105 -15.24 -16.01 33.29
CA ALA A 105 -14.44 -15.61 34.44
C ALA A 105 -15.11 -14.47 35.25
N GLN A 106 -15.88 -13.61 34.58
CA GLN A 106 -16.64 -12.53 35.22
C GLN A 106 -18.00 -12.98 35.77
N GLY A 107 -18.36 -14.27 35.65
CA GLY A 107 -19.65 -14.80 36.10
C GLY A 107 -20.84 -14.36 35.26
N ASN A 108 -20.58 -13.79 34.07
CA ASN A 108 -21.61 -13.35 33.14
C ASN A 108 -21.99 -14.51 32.21
N SER A 109 -23.28 -14.58 31.84
CA SER A 109 -23.69 -15.46 30.74
C SER A 109 -23.10 -14.90 29.45
N TYR A 110 -22.29 -15.70 28.75
CA TYR A 110 -21.79 -15.33 27.43
C TYR A 110 -22.97 -15.10 26.48
N GLN A 111 -22.96 -13.95 25.83
CA GLN A 111 -23.90 -13.60 24.77
C GLN A 111 -23.16 -13.67 23.43
N PRO A 112 -23.78 -14.16 22.34
CA PRO A 112 -23.12 -14.17 21.04
C PRO A 112 -22.72 -12.75 20.59
N LEU A 113 -21.51 -12.59 20.06
CA LEU A 113 -20.95 -11.29 19.63
C LEU A 113 -21.85 -10.51 18.65
N HIS A 114 -22.67 -11.20 17.85
CA HIS A 114 -23.60 -10.57 16.92
C HIS A 114 -24.77 -9.85 17.58
N GLU A 115 -25.08 -10.13 18.85
CA GLU A 115 -26.18 -9.50 19.58
C GLU A 115 -25.76 -8.17 20.25
N TYR A 116 -24.47 -7.94 20.43
CA TYR A 116 -23.94 -6.70 21.02
C TYR A 116 -24.16 -5.49 20.11
N ARG A 117 -24.36 -4.31 20.73
CA ARG A 117 -24.41 -3.03 20.01
C ARG A 117 -23.01 -2.50 19.79
N LYS A 118 -22.88 -1.55 18.85
CA LYS A 118 -21.60 -0.93 18.49
C LYS A 118 -20.84 -0.36 19.70
N HIS A 119 -21.54 0.24 20.66
CA HIS A 119 -20.92 0.80 21.87
C HIS A 119 -20.39 -0.31 22.79
N ASP A 120 -21.18 -1.35 23.03
CA ASP A 120 -20.79 -2.48 23.87
C ASP A 120 -19.60 -3.24 23.27
N LEU A 121 -19.54 -3.35 21.93
CA LEU A 121 -18.37 -3.89 21.22
C LEU A 121 -17.11 -3.03 21.44
N ALA A 122 -17.27 -1.69 21.49
CA ALA A 122 -16.16 -0.77 21.73
C ALA A 122 -15.64 -0.82 23.18
N GLU A 123 -16.51 -1.17 24.14
CA GLU A 123 -16.09 -1.46 25.52
C GLU A 123 -15.37 -2.80 25.60
N LEU A 124 -15.85 -3.82 24.88
CA LEU A 124 -15.27 -5.16 24.91
C LEU A 124 -13.84 -5.21 24.35
N VAL A 125 -13.53 -4.41 23.32
CA VAL A 125 -12.16 -4.30 22.76
C VAL A 125 -11.20 -3.47 23.63
N GLN A 126 -11.63 -2.93 24.78
CA GLN A 126 -10.70 -2.35 25.74
C GLN A 126 -9.84 -3.44 26.41
N ASP A 127 -10.32 -4.68 26.42
CA ASP A 127 -9.49 -5.83 26.74
C ASP A 127 -8.71 -6.25 25.49
N GLU A 128 -7.43 -5.87 25.44
CA GLU A 128 -6.50 -6.14 24.33
C GLU A 128 -6.35 -7.64 24.01
N THR A 129 -6.69 -8.52 24.96
CA THR A 129 -6.64 -9.98 24.77
C THR A 129 -7.89 -10.52 24.08
N CYS A 130 -9.01 -9.79 24.14
CA CYS A 130 -10.30 -10.20 23.61
C CYS A 130 -10.55 -9.68 22.19
N GLY A 131 -10.11 -8.47 21.88
CA GLY A 131 -10.43 -7.86 20.59
C GLY A 131 -9.67 -6.57 20.27
N VAL A 132 -9.82 -6.12 19.02
CA VAL A 132 -9.25 -4.86 18.54
C VAL A 132 -10.26 -4.12 17.65
N ALA A 133 -10.29 -2.79 17.77
CA ALA A 133 -11.07 -1.91 16.89
C ALA A 133 -10.17 -1.32 15.78
N LEU A 134 -10.63 -1.42 14.54
CA LEU A 134 -9.93 -1.01 13.34
C LEU A 134 -10.70 0.09 12.62
N SER A 135 -10.04 1.20 12.32
CA SER A 135 -10.60 2.25 11.46
C SER A 135 -10.76 1.75 10.02
N THR A 136 -11.89 2.03 9.39
CA THR A 136 -12.17 1.65 7.99
C THR A 136 -11.62 2.68 6.98
N ASP A 137 -10.43 3.19 7.25
CA ASP A 137 -9.71 4.12 6.39
C ASP A 137 -8.74 3.38 5.43
N HIS A 138 -7.86 4.12 4.78
CA HIS A 138 -6.86 3.60 3.84
C HIS A 138 -5.97 2.45 4.36
N HIS A 139 -5.82 2.24 5.67
CA HIS A 139 -5.02 1.14 6.24
C HIS A 139 -5.86 -0.06 6.66
N PHE A 140 -7.17 -0.01 6.46
CA PHE A 140 -8.09 -1.04 6.94
C PHE A 140 -7.71 -2.45 6.47
N ALA A 141 -7.30 -2.61 5.20
CA ALA A 141 -6.90 -3.91 4.67
C ALA A 141 -5.69 -4.51 5.42
N TRP A 142 -4.71 -3.66 5.75
CA TRP A 142 -3.50 -4.10 6.44
C TRP A 142 -3.78 -4.49 7.88
N TYR A 143 -4.48 -3.63 8.63
CA TYR A 143 -4.85 -3.94 10.01
C TYR A 143 -5.80 -5.13 10.10
N MET A 144 -6.70 -5.30 9.12
CA MET A 144 -7.59 -6.47 9.06
C MET A 144 -6.78 -7.75 8.83
N TYR A 145 -5.88 -7.77 7.85
CA TYR A 145 -5.01 -8.91 7.62
C TYR A 145 -4.17 -9.24 8.87
N ASP A 146 -3.59 -8.23 9.51
CA ASP A 146 -2.79 -8.40 10.71
C ASP A 146 -3.63 -8.95 11.88
N ALA A 147 -4.83 -8.41 12.09
CA ALA A 147 -5.77 -8.92 13.10
C ALA A 147 -6.23 -10.37 12.86
N LEU A 148 -6.22 -10.82 11.61
CA LEU A 148 -6.56 -12.20 11.26
C LEU A 148 -5.38 -13.17 11.37
N THR A 149 -4.14 -12.67 11.30
CA THR A 149 -2.93 -13.51 11.21
C THR A 149 -1.98 -13.40 12.40
N SER A 150 -2.18 -12.41 13.27
CA SER A 150 -1.36 -12.15 14.45
C SER A 150 -2.19 -12.21 15.76
N PRO A 151 -1.53 -12.40 16.92
CA PRO A 151 -2.18 -12.20 18.22
C PRO A 151 -2.73 -10.77 18.36
N LEU A 152 -3.97 -10.63 18.83
CA LEU A 152 -4.66 -9.33 18.86
C LEU A 152 -3.98 -8.28 19.76
N ALA A 153 -3.35 -8.71 20.86
CA ALA A 153 -2.58 -7.83 21.73
C ALA A 153 -1.41 -7.16 20.98
N ASP A 154 -0.70 -7.90 20.12
CA ASP A 154 0.41 -7.35 19.33
C ASP A 154 -0.09 -6.33 18.31
N VAL A 155 -1.24 -6.62 17.68
CA VAL A 155 -1.89 -5.74 16.71
C VAL A 155 -2.32 -4.43 17.38
N TYR A 156 -2.90 -4.51 18.58
CA TYR A 156 -3.28 -3.36 19.38
C TYR A 156 -2.08 -2.45 19.69
N GLN A 157 -0.97 -3.04 20.16
CA GLN A 157 0.25 -2.28 20.44
C GLN A 157 0.84 -1.62 19.19
N ARG A 158 0.80 -2.30 18.03
CA ARG A 158 1.22 -1.71 16.75
C ARG A 158 0.34 -0.52 16.35
N ILE A 159 -0.97 -0.62 16.48
CA ILE A 159 -1.90 0.49 16.19
C ILE A 159 -1.61 1.70 17.07
N ILE A 160 -1.37 1.50 18.37
CA ILE A 160 -0.99 2.60 19.28
C ILE A 160 0.34 3.23 18.88
N ALA A 161 1.35 2.40 18.58
CA ALA A 161 2.65 2.88 18.11
C ALA A 161 2.52 3.69 16.80
N ASP A 162 1.64 3.29 15.90
CA ASP A 162 1.38 3.98 14.63
C ASP A 162 0.63 5.31 14.84
N GLN A 163 -0.35 5.34 15.74
CA GLN A 163 -1.09 6.56 16.08
C GLN A 163 -0.23 7.61 16.79
N THR A 164 0.72 7.18 17.61
CA THR A 164 1.61 8.08 18.37
C THR A 164 2.75 8.65 17.53
N ASN A 165 3.20 7.94 16.49
CA ASN A 165 4.39 8.32 15.73
C ASN A 165 4.16 9.32 14.59
N ASN A 166 2.92 9.68 14.22
CA ASN A 166 2.49 10.78 13.31
C ASN A 166 3.51 11.32 12.26
N ASN A 167 4.32 10.45 11.66
CA ASN A 167 5.29 10.75 10.60
C ASN A 167 4.88 9.98 9.35
N TRP A 168 3.73 10.40 8.82
CA TRP A 168 3.09 9.87 7.61
C TRP A 168 3.79 10.35 6.31
N LEU A 169 5.11 10.18 6.22
CA LEU A 169 5.87 10.43 4.99
C LEU A 169 6.76 9.22 4.65
N HIS A 170 6.27 8.43 3.70
CA HIS A 170 7.02 7.47 2.89
C HIS A 170 7.72 6.30 3.61
N GLY A 171 7.02 5.18 3.72
CA GLY A 171 7.57 3.87 4.11
C GLY A 171 6.51 2.78 3.98
N VAL A 172 6.08 2.46 2.77
CA VAL A 172 6.46 1.22 2.08
C VAL A 172 6.01 -0.04 2.84
N TYR A 173 5.01 -0.70 2.25
CA TYR A 173 4.79 -2.15 2.26
C TYR A 173 6.10 -2.94 2.47
N HIS A 174 6.44 -3.18 3.72
CA HIS A 174 7.48 -4.11 4.10
C HIS A 174 6.89 -4.98 5.19
N HIS A 175 6.88 -6.29 4.93
CA HIS A 175 6.46 -7.44 5.76
C HIS A 175 5.17 -8.20 5.31
N GLY A 176 5.24 -8.85 4.12
CA GLY A 176 4.59 -10.13 3.69
C GLY A 176 3.06 -10.18 3.42
N PRO A 177 2.53 -10.99 2.45
CA PRO A 177 3.16 -11.73 1.33
C PRO A 177 3.37 -10.81 0.10
N GLU A 178 3.80 -11.34 -1.05
CA GLU A 178 4.35 -10.59 -2.20
C GLU A 178 3.66 -9.23 -2.52
N PRO A 179 4.41 -8.10 -2.61
CA PRO A 179 3.82 -6.78 -2.75
C PRO A 179 3.05 -6.65 -4.07
N LEU A 180 1.77 -6.26 -3.97
CA LEU A 180 0.93 -5.95 -5.12
C LEU A 180 1.58 -4.87 -6.00
N ILE A 181 1.70 -5.18 -7.28
CA ILE A 181 2.36 -4.38 -8.31
C ILE A 181 1.30 -3.57 -9.04
N SER A 182 1.36 -2.25 -8.90
CA SER A 182 0.50 -1.35 -9.68
C SER A 182 0.85 -1.38 -11.17
N VAL A 183 -0.08 -1.00 -12.05
CA VAL A 183 0.17 -0.75 -13.49
C VAL A 183 1.47 0.03 -13.73
N GLY A 184 1.68 1.09 -12.94
CA GLY A 184 2.84 1.95 -13.09
C GLY A 184 4.16 1.29 -12.66
N GLN A 185 4.13 0.28 -11.79
CA GLN A 185 5.30 -0.55 -11.48
C GLN A 185 5.46 -1.65 -12.54
N ALA A 186 4.38 -2.36 -12.90
CA ALA A 186 4.39 -3.38 -13.94
C ALA A 186 4.93 -2.85 -15.27
N SER A 187 4.52 -1.65 -15.68
CA SER A 187 5.04 -0.93 -16.84
C SER A 187 6.57 -0.75 -16.81
N ARG A 188 7.16 -0.50 -15.64
CA ARG A 188 8.62 -0.37 -15.49
C ARG A 188 9.35 -1.71 -15.53
N HIS A 189 8.70 -2.78 -15.06
CA HIS A 189 9.27 -4.13 -15.09
C HIS A 189 9.23 -4.76 -16.48
N LEU A 190 8.13 -4.52 -17.20
CA LEU A 190 7.87 -5.06 -18.54
C LEU A 190 8.44 -4.20 -19.67
N ASP A 191 8.91 -3.00 -19.33
CA ASP A 191 9.34 -1.97 -20.27
C ASP A 191 8.34 -1.67 -21.39
N ILE A 192 7.10 -1.41 -20.99
CA ILE A 192 6.02 -1.03 -21.90
C ILE A 192 5.19 0.08 -21.28
N THR A 193 4.39 0.78 -22.08
CA THR A 193 3.59 1.90 -21.58
C THR A 193 2.55 1.45 -20.55
N PRO A 194 2.21 2.27 -19.53
CA PRO A 194 1.14 1.95 -18.57
C PRO A 194 -0.19 1.63 -19.26
N TYR A 195 -0.48 2.31 -20.38
CA TYR A 195 -1.65 2.03 -21.20
C TYR A 195 -1.63 0.62 -21.80
N ALA A 196 -0.48 0.16 -22.31
CA ALA A 196 -0.35 -1.20 -22.84
C ALA A 196 -0.57 -2.26 -21.75
N VAL A 197 -0.05 -2.00 -20.54
CA VAL A 197 -0.32 -2.85 -19.36
C VAL A 197 -1.82 -2.86 -19.02
N GLU A 198 -2.46 -1.70 -18.89
CA GLU A 198 -3.91 -1.62 -18.60
C GLU A 198 -4.75 -2.30 -19.68
N LYS A 199 -4.38 -2.15 -20.95
CA LYS A 199 -5.07 -2.79 -22.07
C LYS A 199 -4.93 -4.31 -22.00
N ALA A 200 -3.74 -4.83 -21.67
CA ALA A 200 -3.53 -6.26 -21.49
C ALA A 200 -4.35 -6.79 -20.29
N LEU A 201 -4.36 -6.06 -19.18
CA LEU A 201 -5.10 -6.41 -17.97
C LEU A 201 -6.63 -6.30 -18.10
N ARG A 202 -7.14 -5.70 -19.18
CA ARG A 202 -8.56 -5.67 -19.52
C ARG A 202 -8.96 -6.74 -20.56
N ASN A 203 -8.00 -7.45 -21.12
CA ASN A 203 -8.26 -8.47 -22.14
C ASN A 203 -8.64 -9.80 -21.46
N PRO A 204 -9.85 -10.36 -21.73
CA PRO A 204 -10.28 -11.62 -21.13
C PRO A 204 -9.32 -12.80 -21.38
N GLN A 205 -8.67 -12.84 -22.55
CA GLN A 205 -7.70 -13.90 -22.88
C GLN A 205 -6.40 -13.80 -22.06
N VAL A 206 -6.05 -12.59 -21.62
CA VAL A 206 -4.90 -12.35 -20.75
C VAL A 206 -5.27 -12.72 -19.32
N ILE A 207 -6.43 -12.26 -18.84
CA ILE A 207 -6.95 -12.59 -17.50
C ILE A 207 -7.09 -14.09 -17.33
N GLN A 208 -7.58 -14.82 -18.34
CA GLN A 208 -7.67 -16.29 -18.28
C GLN A 208 -6.31 -16.97 -18.11
N LYS A 209 -5.23 -16.36 -18.63
CA LYS A 209 -3.86 -16.90 -18.55
C LYS A 209 -3.13 -16.50 -17.28
N ILE A 210 -3.31 -15.28 -16.80
CA ILE A 210 -2.59 -14.75 -15.63
C ILE A 210 -3.38 -14.90 -14.32
N GLY A 211 -4.69 -15.17 -14.40
CA GLY A 211 -5.59 -15.21 -13.26
C GLY A 211 -6.29 -13.87 -13.01
N GLU A 212 -7.22 -13.87 -12.05
CA GLU A 212 -7.96 -12.67 -11.66
C GLU A 212 -7.05 -11.61 -11.03
N ILE A 213 -7.34 -10.35 -11.32
CA ILE A 213 -6.53 -9.21 -10.88
C ILE A 213 -7.33 -8.33 -9.93
N ILE A 214 -6.63 -7.67 -9.01
CA ILE A 214 -7.26 -6.75 -8.06
C ILE A 214 -7.50 -5.43 -8.77
N VAL A 215 -8.70 -4.86 -8.62
CA VAL A 215 -8.98 -3.49 -9.05
C VAL A 215 -9.35 -2.66 -7.84
N ALA A 216 -8.51 -1.70 -7.48
CA ALA A 216 -8.70 -0.86 -6.31
C ALA A 216 -8.78 0.63 -6.69
N PRO A 217 -9.54 1.44 -5.93
CA PRO A 217 -9.63 2.87 -6.18
C PRO A 217 -8.28 3.57 -5.95
N ARG A 218 -7.91 4.45 -6.88
CA ARG A 218 -6.77 5.35 -6.79
C ARG A 218 -7.18 6.73 -7.30
N GLY A 219 -7.45 7.65 -6.38
CA GLY A 219 -8.14 8.91 -6.68
C GLY A 219 -9.53 8.62 -7.25
N ASN A 220 -9.93 9.33 -8.30
CA ASN A 220 -11.25 9.15 -8.95
C ASN A 220 -11.30 7.99 -9.96
N SER A 221 -10.37 7.04 -9.90
CA SER A 221 -10.28 5.96 -10.91
C SER A 221 -9.97 4.61 -10.30
N MET A 222 -10.64 3.57 -10.79
CA MET A 222 -10.34 2.17 -10.47
C MET A 222 -9.11 1.69 -11.25
N ARG A 223 -8.08 1.23 -10.54
CA ARG A 223 -6.79 0.84 -11.14
C ARG A 223 -6.48 -0.63 -10.85
N PRO A 224 -5.94 -1.38 -11.83
CA PRO A 224 -5.57 -2.75 -11.60
C PRO A 224 -4.22 -2.88 -10.88
N PHE A 225 -4.10 -3.93 -10.09
CA PHE A 225 -2.92 -4.37 -9.36
C PHE A 225 -2.74 -5.87 -9.61
N ILE A 226 -1.49 -6.29 -9.74
CA ILE A 226 -1.12 -7.68 -10.05
C ILE A 226 -0.03 -8.17 -9.10
N THR A 227 0.05 -9.47 -8.87
CA THR A 227 1.14 -10.08 -8.09
C THR A 227 2.44 -10.18 -8.91
N PRO A 228 3.61 -10.36 -8.29
CA PRO A 228 4.84 -10.70 -9.01
C PRO A 228 4.70 -11.94 -9.91
N LYS A 229 3.99 -12.98 -9.45
CA LYS A 229 3.69 -14.16 -10.28
C LYS A 229 2.87 -13.80 -11.52
N GLN A 230 1.85 -12.96 -11.37
CA GLN A 230 1.03 -12.47 -12.48
C GLN A 230 1.82 -11.58 -13.44
N LEU A 231 2.76 -10.79 -12.92
CA LEU A 231 3.67 -9.98 -13.73
C LEU A 231 4.56 -10.88 -14.61
N LEU A 232 5.05 -12.01 -14.09
CA LEU A 232 5.83 -12.98 -14.87
C LEU A 232 4.97 -13.62 -15.98
N SER A 233 3.77 -14.09 -15.65
CA SER A 233 2.84 -14.65 -16.65
C SER A 233 2.44 -13.61 -17.71
N LEU A 234 2.27 -12.35 -17.29
CA LEU A 234 1.99 -11.23 -18.20
C LEU A 234 3.20 -10.93 -19.10
N GLN A 235 4.42 -11.04 -18.58
CA GLN A 235 5.66 -10.92 -19.36
C GLN A 235 5.77 -12.00 -20.44
N GLU A 236 5.43 -13.25 -20.11
CA GLU A 236 5.39 -14.36 -21.07
C GLU A 236 4.35 -14.12 -22.16
N HIS A 237 3.17 -13.60 -21.79
CA HIS A 237 2.13 -13.26 -22.75
C HIS A 237 2.52 -12.11 -23.70
N LEU A 238 3.29 -11.14 -23.20
CA LEU A 238 3.68 -9.95 -23.96
C LEU A 238 5.01 -10.10 -24.72
N ARG A 239 5.77 -11.18 -24.48
CA ARG A 239 6.88 -11.61 -25.35
C ARG A 239 6.29 -12.22 -26.63
N PRO A 240 6.09 -11.41 -27.67
CA PRO A 240 7.20 -11.08 -28.58
C PRO A 240 7.20 -9.63 -29.11
N HIS A 241 6.64 -8.64 -28.39
CA HIS A 241 6.54 -7.25 -28.90
C HIS A 241 7.52 -6.23 -28.29
N SER A 242 8.44 -6.65 -27.42
CA SER A 242 9.34 -5.75 -26.68
C SER A 242 10.75 -5.60 -27.27
N ALA A 243 10.95 -5.93 -28.55
CA ALA A 243 12.25 -5.74 -29.20
C ALA A 243 12.52 -4.27 -29.57
N ASP A 244 11.48 -3.43 -29.68
CA ASP A 244 11.58 -2.15 -30.40
C ASP A 244 11.20 -0.88 -29.62
N THR A 245 11.00 -0.91 -28.30
CA THR A 245 10.66 0.31 -27.55
C THR A 245 11.63 0.65 -26.41
N HIS A 246 12.58 1.53 -26.76
CA HIS A 246 13.35 2.43 -25.89
C HIS A 246 14.43 1.83 -24.98
N THR A 247 15.53 1.49 -25.65
CA THR A 247 16.89 1.18 -25.16
C THR A 247 17.51 2.32 -24.33
N LEU A 248 17.08 2.51 -23.09
CA LEU A 248 17.96 3.12 -22.09
C LEU A 248 18.86 2.02 -21.53
N LEU A 249 20.17 2.20 -21.67
CA LEU A 249 21.17 1.24 -21.21
C LEU A 249 21.11 1.07 -19.68
N PRO A 250 21.34 -0.15 -19.16
CA PRO A 250 21.46 -0.39 -17.73
C PRO A 250 22.63 0.42 -17.13
N PRO A 251 22.56 0.80 -15.84
CA PRO A 251 23.65 1.52 -15.18
C PRO A 251 24.91 0.65 -15.09
N GLN A 252 26.08 1.26 -15.26
CA GLN A 252 27.37 0.59 -15.06
C GLN A 252 27.68 0.50 -13.55
N LYS A 253 28.49 -0.49 -13.14
CA LYS A 253 28.75 -0.80 -11.72
C LYS A 253 29.44 0.35 -10.97
N GLU A 254 30.18 1.16 -11.71
CA GLU A 254 30.98 2.29 -11.23
C GLU A 254 30.19 3.61 -11.23
N GLU A 255 29.03 3.65 -11.89
CA GLU A 255 28.17 4.84 -11.96
C GLU A 255 27.30 4.99 -10.70
N MET A 256 27.17 6.21 -10.20
CA MET A 256 26.37 6.51 -9.01
C MET A 256 25.33 7.61 -9.24
N THR A 257 24.14 7.41 -8.68
CA THR A 257 23.11 8.44 -8.54
C THR A 257 23.46 9.40 -7.39
N CYS A 258 22.88 10.61 -7.37
CA CYS A 258 23.06 11.55 -6.24
C CYS A 258 22.79 10.91 -4.86
N PRO A 259 21.72 10.13 -4.66
CA PRO A 259 21.48 9.46 -3.37
C PRO A 259 22.52 8.40 -3.02
N GLN A 260 23.05 7.66 -4.01
CA GLN A 260 24.13 6.69 -3.77
C GLN A 260 25.42 7.40 -3.36
N LEU A 261 25.79 8.48 -4.06
CA LEU A 261 26.95 9.29 -3.74
C LEU A 261 26.82 9.92 -2.35
N ALA A 262 25.66 10.48 -2.03
CA ALA A 262 25.36 11.10 -0.74
C ALA A 262 25.51 10.10 0.42
N ARG A 263 24.91 8.90 0.30
CA ARG A 263 25.05 7.82 1.29
C ARG A 263 26.49 7.38 1.46
N ALA A 264 27.21 7.20 0.37
CA ALA A 264 28.60 6.76 0.41
C ALA A 264 29.52 7.81 1.06
N LEU A 265 29.14 9.09 1.03
CA LEU A 265 29.85 10.21 1.64
C LEU A 265 29.38 10.57 3.05
N GLY A 266 28.26 10.03 3.53
CA GLY A 266 27.66 10.44 4.80
C GLY A 266 27.12 11.88 4.78
N VAL A 267 26.74 12.38 3.61
CA VAL A 267 26.16 13.74 3.44
C VAL A 267 24.73 13.66 2.94
N HIS A 268 23.97 14.74 3.09
CA HIS A 268 22.61 14.82 2.55
C HIS A 268 22.64 14.92 1.01
N ASP A 269 21.67 14.31 0.32
CA ASP A 269 21.58 14.32 -1.16
C ASP A 269 21.49 15.75 -1.75
N MET A 270 20.89 16.69 -1.02
CA MET A 270 20.84 18.10 -1.37
C MET A 270 22.22 18.77 -1.39
N ALA A 271 23.18 18.32 -0.58
CA ALA A 271 24.55 18.83 -0.64
C ALA A 271 25.19 18.46 -1.99
N VAL A 272 25.01 17.22 -2.43
CA VAL A 272 25.46 16.72 -3.74
C VAL A 272 24.81 17.50 -4.88
N ARG A 273 23.49 17.71 -4.83
CA ARG A 273 22.76 18.51 -5.84
C ARG A 273 23.24 19.96 -5.89
N ARG A 274 23.51 20.58 -4.74
CA ARG A 274 24.06 21.96 -4.67
C ARG A 274 25.48 22.04 -5.22
N ALA A 275 26.31 21.02 -5.02
CA ALA A 275 27.65 20.94 -5.61
C ALA A 275 27.58 20.85 -7.13
N ILE A 276 26.69 20.03 -7.68
CA ILE A 276 26.44 19.93 -9.13
C ILE A 276 25.95 21.27 -9.69
N ALA A 277 25.01 21.93 -9.01
CA ALA A 277 24.53 23.25 -9.43
C ALA A 277 25.64 24.31 -9.43
N ALA A 278 26.50 24.32 -8.41
CA ALA A 278 27.65 25.23 -8.33
C ALA A 278 28.65 24.97 -9.46
N LEU A 279 29.00 23.70 -9.74
CA LEU A 279 29.88 23.33 -10.85
C LEU A 279 29.31 23.80 -12.21
N ASN A 280 27.99 23.69 -12.40
CA ASN A 280 27.34 24.15 -13.63
C ASN A 280 27.25 25.69 -13.73
N GLN A 281 27.32 26.41 -12.62
CA GLN A 281 27.33 27.88 -12.59
C GLN A 281 28.74 28.46 -12.77
N GLU A 282 29.76 27.79 -12.23
CA GLU A 282 31.17 28.20 -12.25
C GLU A 282 31.93 27.74 -13.49
N LYS A 283 31.24 27.07 -14.43
CA LYS A 283 31.85 26.53 -15.64
C LYS A 283 32.44 27.64 -16.51
N SER A 284 33.59 27.35 -17.12
CA SER A 284 34.20 28.23 -18.12
C SER A 284 33.48 28.11 -19.47
N GLU A 285 33.60 29.12 -20.34
CA GLU A 285 33.06 29.06 -21.70
C GLU A 285 33.67 27.85 -22.45
N GLY A 286 32.82 26.91 -22.86
CA GLY A 286 33.21 25.68 -23.55
C GLY A 286 33.18 24.41 -22.70
N GLU A 287 32.99 24.48 -21.39
CA GLU A 287 32.78 23.27 -20.57
C GLU A 287 31.31 22.79 -20.61
N ASP A 288 31.17 21.48 -20.82
CA ASP A 288 29.89 20.79 -20.75
C ASP A 288 29.32 20.77 -19.34
N ASN A 289 28.00 20.95 -19.26
CA ASN A 289 27.28 20.84 -18.00
C ASN A 289 27.39 19.41 -17.45
N LEU A 290 27.53 19.31 -16.13
CA LEU A 290 27.40 18.07 -15.37
C LEU A 290 25.91 17.65 -15.32
N THR A 291 25.43 17.09 -16.42
CA THR A 291 24.05 16.61 -16.59
C THR A 291 23.89 15.15 -16.19
N GLY A 292 24.98 14.38 -16.15
CA GLY A 292 24.97 12.93 -15.95
C GLY A 292 24.35 12.17 -17.13
N ILE A 293 24.30 10.85 -17.04
CA ILE A 293 23.70 9.96 -18.04
C ILE A 293 22.42 9.37 -17.47
N THR A 294 21.31 9.50 -18.20
CA THR A 294 20.07 8.84 -17.80
C THR A 294 20.17 7.35 -18.10
N ARG A 295 20.19 6.52 -17.05
CA ARG A 295 20.18 5.06 -17.15
C ARG A 295 18.85 4.52 -16.67
N LYS A 296 18.51 3.31 -17.12
CA LYS A 296 17.30 2.62 -16.70
C LYS A 296 17.65 1.24 -16.17
N GLU A 297 17.46 1.08 -14.87
CA GLU A 297 17.52 -0.22 -14.20
C GLU A 297 16.14 -0.88 -14.28
N GLN A 298 16.07 -2.18 -14.53
CA GLN A 298 14.82 -2.91 -14.66
C GLN A 298 13.96 -2.72 -13.39
N GLY A 299 12.68 -2.36 -13.56
CA GLY A 299 11.78 -2.10 -12.43
C GLY A 299 11.96 -0.73 -11.76
N ARG A 300 12.97 0.07 -12.13
CA ARG A 300 13.17 1.43 -11.63
C ARG A 300 12.80 2.50 -12.65
N ARG A 301 12.55 3.72 -12.16
CA ARG A 301 12.38 4.88 -13.04
C ARG A 301 13.74 5.24 -13.67
N PRO A 302 13.76 5.68 -14.94
CA PRO A 302 14.94 6.29 -15.51
C PRO A 302 15.50 7.35 -14.55
N THR A 303 16.77 7.22 -14.20
CA THR A 303 17.43 8.07 -13.21
C THR A 303 18.77 8.52 -13.76
N VAL A 304 19.21 9.71 -13.33
CA VAL A 304 20.51 10.25 -13.72
C VAL A 304 21.61 9.61 -12.88
N TYR A 305 22.61 9.08 -13.57
CA TYR A 305 23.83 8.52 -13.02
C TYR A 305 25.02 9.39 -13.42
N TYR A 306 26.01 9.48 -12.54
CA TYR A 306 27.24 10.23 -12.79
C TYR A 306 28.40 9.25 -12.97
N SER A 307 29.22 9.47 -14.00
CA SER A 307 30.42 8.67 -14.25
C SER A 307 31.46 8.86 -13.15
N PRO A 308 32.46 7.98 -13.01
CA PRO A 308 33.55 8.15 -12.05
C PRO A 308 34.23 9.52 -12.15
N GLU A 309 34.47 10.05 -13.36
CA GLU A 309 35.08 11.37 -13.54
C GLU A 309 34.17 12.49 -13.02
N GLN A 310 32.87 12.40 -13.29
CA GLN A 310 31.89 13.35 -12.78
C GLN A 310 31.76 13.27 -11.25
N GLN A 311 31.79 12.06 -10.68
CA GLN A 311 31.80 11.85 -9.24
C GLN A 311 33.02 12.53 -8.59
N VAL A 312 34.22 12.39 -9.17
CA VAL A 312 35.43 13.07 -8.68
C VAL A 312 35.26 14.59 -8.67
N ARG A 313 34.72 15.20 -9.74
CA ARG A 313 34.46 16.66 -9.78
C ARG A 313 33.50 17.10 -8.67
N ILE A 314 32.42 16.34 -8.46
CA ILE A 314 31.44 16.60 -7.39
C ILE A 314 32.09 16.49 -6.01
N LEU A 315 32.94 15.47 -5.80
CA LEU A 315 33.67 15.26 -4.54
C LEU A 315 34.63 16.40 -4.22
N THR A 316 35.40 16.85 -5.20
CA THR A 316 36.29 18.00 -5.05
C THR A 316 35.51 19.23 -4.63
N LYS A 317 34.35 19.49 -5.27
CA LYS A 317 33.51 20.64 -4.91
C LYS A 317 32.92 20.55 -3.51
N LEU A 318 32.53 19.35 -3.08
CA LEU A 318 32.04 19.13 -1.71
C LEU A 318 33.14 19.36 -0.67
N ARG A 319 34.40 18.99 -0.96
CA ARG A 319 35.54 19.28 -0.08
C ARG A 319 35.83 20.77 0.02
N GLU A 320 35.81 21.51 -1.09
CA GLU A 320 35.95 22.97 -1.09
C GLU A 320 34.89 23.65 -0.19
N LYS A 321 33.68 23.08 -0.13
CA LYS A 321 32.59 23.57 0.73
C LYS A 321 32.63 23.07 2.17
N GLY A 322 33.69 22.36 2.57
CA GLY A 322 33.93 21.94 3.96
C GLY A 322 33.23 20.64 4.39
N TYR A 323 32.70 19.83 3.46
CA TYR A 323 32.10 18.54 3.81
C TYR A 323 33.19 17.49 4.09
N SER A 324 33.12 16.83 5.25
CA SER A 324 34.04 15.76 5.64
C SER A 324 33.72 14.47 4.88
N VAL A 325 34.57 14.11 3.92
CA VAL A 325 34.43 12.88 3.13
C VAL A 325 34.98 11.68 3.90
N LEU A 326 34.14 10.69 4.19
CA LEU A 326 34.56 9.43 4.82
C LEU A 326 35.58 8.68 3.94
N ALA A 327 36.65 8.18 4.56
CA ALA A 327 37.79 7.52 3.90
C ALA A 327 37.42 6.29 3.05
N LYS A 328 36.28 5.62 3.32
CA LYS A 328 35.85 4.40 2.61
C LYS A 328 35.53 4.57 1.12
N LEU A 329 35.35 5.80 0.62
CA LEU A 329 35.23 6.08 -0.82
C LEU A 329 36.56 6.43 -1.51
N ARG A 330 37.62 6.74 -0.73
CA ARG A 330 38.95 7.06 -1.26
C ARG A 330 39.56 5.84 -1.95
N ASP A 331 39.37 4.66 -1.38
CA ASP A 331 39.91 3.39 -1.91
C ASP A 331 39.09 2.82 -3.09
N LYS A 332 37.83 3.28 -3.29
CA LYS A 332 36.99 2.83 -4.41
C LYS A 332 37.04 3.72 -5.66
N LEU A 333 37.46 4.98 -5.50
CA LEU A 333 37.51 5.98 -6.58
C LEU A 333 38.94 6.38 -6.95
N GLY A 334 39.95 5.75 -6.36
CA GLY A 334 41.34 6.18 -6.46
C GLY A 334 42.37 5.07 -6.29
N GLU A 335 42.39 4.13 -7.23
CA GLU A 335 43.63 3.52 -7.71
C GLU A 335 43.51 3.44 -9.24
N ASP A 336 43.86 4.51 -9.96
CA ASP A 336 44.68 4.44 -11.20
C ASP A 336 44.96 5.80 -11.88
N LEU A 337 45.36 6.85 -11.14
CA LEU A 337 45.85 8.09 -11.80
C LEU A 337 47.13 8.68 -11.18
N THR A 338 47.94 7.86 -10.52
CA THR A 338 49.31 8.26 -10.15
C THR A 338 50.30 7.12 -10.30
N GLN A 339 50.77 6.90 -11.53
CA GLN A 339 52.10 6.39 -11.94
C GLN A 339 51.97 6.02 -13.44
N LYS A 340 52.68 6.60 -14.40
CA LYS A 340 54.07 7.07 -14.43
C LYS A 340 54.26 8.02 -15.63
N ASP A 341 55.26 8.88 -15.47
CA ASP A 341 56.04 9.50 -16.56
C ASP A 341 56.61 8.48 -17.56
#